data_AF-A0A972VL93-F1
#
_entry.id   AF-A0A972VL93-F1
#
_cell.length_a   1.000
_cell.length_b   1.000
_cell.length_c   1.000
_cell.angle_alpha   90.00
_cell.angle_beta   90.00
_cell.angle_gamma   90.00
#
_symmetry.space_group_name_H-M   'P 1'
#
loop_
_entity.id
_entity.type
_entity.pdbx_description
1 polymer ?
#
loop_
_entity_poly.entity_id
_entity_poly.type
_entity_poly.pdbx_seq_one_letter_code
_entity_poly.pdbx_strand_id
1 'polypeptide(L)' 'NHDTKGMTAGGGVRVNMGGSALSVDYAFGSNSVIEPTHQFGLNFEF' A
#
# COMPACT_ATOMS: atom_id res chain seq x y z
N ASN A 1 -10.22 6.94 -26.67
CA ASN A 1 -9.89 7.54 -25.36
C ASN A 1 -9.77 6.39 -24.36
N HIS A 2 -8.59 5.78 -24.23
CA HIS A 2 -8.35 4.66 -23.32
C HIS A 2 -7.60 5.20 -22.11
N ASP A 3 -8.34 5.87 -21.22
CA ASP A 3 -7.86 6.20 -19.88
C ASP A 3 -7.87 4.90 -19.07
N THR A 4 -6.75 4.18 -19.07
CA THR A 4 -6.47 3.15 -18.06
C THR A 4 -6.27 3.87 -16.72
N LYS A 5 -7.35 4.41 -16.15
CA LYS A 5 -7.36 4.91 -14.77
C LYS A 5 -7.41 3.70 -13.86
N GLY A 6 -6.23 3.13 -13.63
CA GLY A 6 -6.02 2.22 -12.53
C GLY A 6 -6.37 2.88 -11.21
N MET A 7 -7.32 2.31 -10.48
CA MET A 7 -7.67 2.83 -9.17
C MET A 7 -6.90 2.01 -8.13
N THR A 8 -5.99 2.68 -7.44
CA THR A 8 -5.26 2.11 -6.31
C THR A 8 -5.82 2.72 -5.03
N ALA A 9 -6.11 1.86 -4.07
CA ALA A 9 -6.53 2.26 -2.74
C ALA A 9 -5.77 1.40 -1.72
N GLY A 10 -5.44 2.01 -0.60
CA GLY A 10 -4.63 1.35 0.42
C GLY A 10 -4.78 2.03 1.76
N GLY A 11 -4.39 1.32 2.80
CA GLY A 11 -4.37 1.80 4.17
C GLY A 11 -3.16 1.22 4.91
N GLY A 12 -2.66 1.97 5.86
CA GLY A 12 -1.50 1.58 6.66
C GLY A 12 -1.63 2.02 8.11
N VAL A 13 -0.94 1.30 8.99
CA VAL A 13 -0.81 1.64 10.42
C VAL A 13 0.66 1.86 10.71
N ARG A 14 0.98 3.00 11.32
CA ARG A 14 2.32 3.34 11.82
C ARG A 14 2.28 3.47 13.33
N VAL A 15 3.18 2.76 14.00
CA VAL A 15 3.40 2.85 15.44
C VAL A 15 4.78 3.44 15.68
N ASN A 16 4.84 4.54 16.44
CA ASN A 16 6.09 5.18 16.83
C ASN A 16 6.42 4.78 18.27
N MET A 17 7.64 4.28 18.49
CA MET A 17 8.15 3.77 19.76
C MET A 17 9.42 4.52 20.15
N GLY A 18 9.32 5.84 20.39
CA GLY A 18 10.34 6.70 21.02
C GLY A 18 11.66 6.91 20.26
N GLY A 19 12.26 5.85 19.73
CA GLY A 19 13.43 5.84 18.87
C GLY A 19 13.34 4.82 17.72
N SER A 20 12.24 4.08 17.60
CA SER A 20 11.98 3.21 16.46
C SER A 20 10.57 3.41 15.93
N ALA A 21 10.35 3.09 14.65
CA ALA A 21 9.02 3.07 14.06
C ALA A 21 8.77 1.75 13.33
N LEU A 22 7.56 1.24 13.50
CA LEU A 22 7.05 0.09 12.76
C LEU A 22 5.88 0.56 11.90
N SER A 23 5.94 0.32 10.59
CA SER A 23 4.79 0.51 9.70
C SER A 23 4.40 -0.79 9.01
N VAL A 24 3.09 -0.97 8.88
CA VAL A 24 2.49 -2.03 8.06
C VAL A 24 1.53 -1.35 7.10
N ASP A 25 1.76 -1.57 5.81
CA ASP A 25 1.04 -0.93 4.73
C ASP A 25 0.37 -2.00 3.86
N TYR A 26 -0.89 -1.80 3.52
CA TYR A 26 -1.62 -2.67 2.60
C TYR A 26 -2.22 -1.85 1.47
N ALA A 27 -1.90 -2.22 0.24
CA ALA A 27 -2.43 -1.60 -0.95
C ALA A 27 -3.13 -2.65 -1.83
N PHE A 28 -4.29 -2.28 -2.37
CA PHE A 28 -4.99 -3.02 -3.40
C PHE A 28 -5.12 -2.15 -4.65
N GLY A 29 -4.66 -2.70 -5.78
CA GLY A 29 -4.80 -2.06 -7.09
C GLY A 29 -5.78 -2.83 -7.96
N SER A 30 -6.75 -2.14 -8.54
CA SER A 30 -7.61 -2.70 -9.59
C SER A 30 -7.48 -1.85 -10.85
N ASN A 31 -6.88 -2.46 -11.88
CA ASN A 31 -6.91 -1.94 -13.24
C ASN A 31 -7.86 -2.79 -14.06
N SER A 32 -8.66 -2.19 -14.94
CA SER A 32 -9.54 -2.92 -15.88
C SER A 32 -8.80 -3.84 -16.87
N VAL A 33 -7.47 -3.94 -16.78
CA VAL A 33 -6.58 -4.67 -17.69
C VAL A 33 -5.67 -5.68 -16.96
N ILE A 34 -5.45 -5.54 -15.65
CA ILE A 34 -4.46 -6.34 -14.89
C ILE A 34 -5.13 -6.83 -13.60
N GLU A 35 -4.96 -8.12 -13.29
CA GLU A 35 -5.53 -8.79 -12.12
C GLU A 35 -5.33 -8.02 -10.80
N PRO A 36 -6.29 -8.13 -9.86
CA PRO A 36 -6.25 -7.41 -8.59
C PRO A 36 -4.92 -7.69 -7.87
N THR A 37 -4.13 -6.64 -7.68
CA THR A 37 -2.81 -6.74 -7.09
C THR A 37 -2.90 -6.43 -5.60
N HIS A 38 -2.55 -7.41 -4.77
CA HIS A 38 -2.45 -7.27 -3.31
C HIS A 38 -0.99 -7.03 -2.94
N GLN A 39 -0.68 -5.86 -2.39
CA GLN A 39 0.66 -5.52 -1.96
C GLN A 39 0.68 -5.26 -0.45
N PHE A 40 1.61 -5.91 0.24
CA PHE A 40 1.87 -5.72 1.67
C PHE A 40 3.28 -5.17 1.85
N GLY A 41 3.41 -4.09 2.63
CA GLY A 41 4.68 -3.48 3.02
C GLY A 41 4.88 -3.60 4.52
N LEU A 42 6.11 -3.95 4.93
CA LEU A 42 6.56 -3.93 6.31
C LEU A 42 7.80 -3.04 6.38
N ASN A 43 7.75 -1.98 7.19
CA ASN A 43 8.91 -1.11 7.42
C ASN A 43 9.29 -1.06 8.90
N PHE A 44 10.58 -1.10 9.15
CA PHE A 44 11.19 -0.94 10.47
C PHE A 44 12.24 0.17 10.36
N GLU A 45 12.12 1.19 11.21
CA GLU A 45 13.01 2.35 11.26
C GLU A 45 13.62 2.42 12.67
N PHE A 46 14.93 2.68 12.78
CA PHE A 46 15.73 2.67 14.01
C PHE A 46 16.84 3.71 13.96
#